data_AF-A0AAN8F4R3-F1
#
_entry.id   AF-A0AAN8F4R3-F1
#
_cell.length_a   1.000
_cell.length_b   1.000
_cell.length_c   1.000
_cell.angle_alpha   90.00
_cell.angle_beta   90.00
_cell.angle_gamma   90.00
#
_symmetry.space_group_name_H-M   'P 1'
#
loop_
_entity.id
_entity.type
_entity.pdbx_description
1 polymer ?
#
loop_
_entity_poly.entity_id
_entity_poly.type
_entity_poly.pdbx_seq_one_letter_code
_entity_poly.pdbx_strand_id
1 'polypeptide(L)'
;MSFNSADTPSSLYLLVDEHAGGILAPWIKYSRSTGDYSILEEYLDTVVKSFLYNGGKGKLVSISVLVKRRNKQRNAQLGALRRKKGRGKSGPNILDDINQDRLGADDFLKALKILDGFSACGQKVFKYRELVWDIEQRGRMGENLLHICLLHNTADMNELAKQIVNRFPKIVNDIFISEDYYGLSPLHQAIVNEDVEMVYFLCKKGADVHQRCYGSFFCADDQKASRTDSLEHEWVDLVHNTRYTG
;
A
#
# COMPACT_ATOMS: atom_id res chain seq x y z
N MET A 1 -18.76 0.98 -10.00
CA MET A 1 -17.65 1.39 -10.91
C MET A 1 -17.40 0.21 -11.84
N SER A 2 -17.52 0.38 -13.16
CA SER A 2 -17.26 -0.71 -14.11
C SER A 2 -15.79 -0.64 -14.54
N PHE A 3 -15.03 -1.69 -14.23
CA PHE A 3 -13.59 -1.76 -14.44
C PHE A 3 -13.28 -2.65 -15.64
N ASN A 4 -12.41 -2.17 -16.54
CA ASN A 4 -11.98 -2.90 -17.75
C ASN A 4 -11.41 -4.29 -17.41
N SER A 5 -11.83 -5.29 -18.19
CA SER A 5 -11.69 -6.74 -17.97
C SER A 5 -10.45 -7.39 -18.61
N ALA A 6 -9.33 -6.68 -18.74
CA ALA A 6 -8.19 -7.15 -19.54
C ALA A 6 -6.94 -7.60 -18.75
N ASP A 7 -6.90 -7.48 -17.43
CA ASP A 7 -5.77 -7.95 -16.61
C ASP A 7 -6.13 -9.24 -15.88
N THR A 8 -5.22 -10.21 -15.90
CA THR A 8 -5.34 -11.42 -15.07
C THR A 8 -5.57 -11.00 -13.62
N PRO A 9 -6.68 -11.41 -12.98
CA PRO A 9 -6.98 -10.96 -11.62
C PRO A 9 -5.87 -11.42 -10.68
N SER A 10 -5.40 -10.50 -9.84
CA SER A 10 -4.40 -10.79 -8.81
C SER A 10 -4.84 -12.00 -7.99
N SER A 11 -3.91 -12.92 -7.69
CA SER A 11 -4.17 -14.09 -6.83
C SER A 11 -4.70 -13.67 -5.44
N LEU A 12 -4.44 -12.43 -5.03
CA LEU A 12 -5.04 -11.82 -3.84
C LEU A 12 -6.58 -11.92 -3.84
N TYR A 13 -7.23 -11.71 -4.99
CA TYR A 13 -8.69 -11.72 -5.08
C TYR A 13 -9.30 -13.12 -4.98
N LEU A 14 -8.48 -14.18 -5.02
CA LEU A 14 -8.94 -15.53 -4.67
C LEU A 14 -9.21 -15.67 -3.17
N LEU A 15 -8.50 -14.90 -2.33
CA LEU A 15 -8.67 -14.90 -0.88
C LEU A 15 -9.99 -14.25 -0.48
N VAL A 16 -10.17 -13.01 -0.94
CA VAL A 16 -11.41 -12.23 -0.85
C VAL A 16 -11.55 -11.40 -2.12
N ASP A 17 -12.67 -11.58 -2.81
CA ASP A 17 -12.96 -10.89 -4.08
C ASP A 17 -13.69 -9.54 -3.88
N GLU A 18 -14.04 -8.91 -4.99
CA GLU A 18 -14.78 -7.64 -5.07
C GLU A 18 -16.24 -7.69 -4.58
N HIS A 19 -16.73 -8.85 -4.15
CA HIS A 19 -18.06 -9.06 -3.58
C HIS A 19 -18.01 -9.58 -2.14
N ALA A 20 -16.85 -9.46 -1.47
CA ALA A 20 -16.58 -10.04 -0.16
C ALA A 20 -16.74 -11.58 -0.13
N GLY A 21 -16.51 -12.23 -1.27
CA GLY A 21 -16.45 -13.67 -1.46
C GLY A 21 -15.02 -14.21 -1.29
N GLY A 22 -14.60 -15.08 -2.21
CA GLY A 22 -13.31 -15.77 -2.12
C GLY A 22 -13.26 -16.91 -1.10
N ILE A 23 -12.09 -17.57 -1.01
CA ILE A 23 -11.93 -18.80 -0.22
C ILE A 23 -12.05 -18.57 1.29
N LEU A 24 -11.82 -17.35 1.79
CA LEU A 24 -11.89 -17.06 3.23
C LEU A 24 -13.30 -16.71 3.72
N ALA A 25 -14.20 -16.27 2.82
CA ALA A 25 -15.54 -15.80 3.18
C ALA A 25 -16.44 -16.87 3.84
N PRO A 26 -16.47 -18.14 3.38
CA PRO A 26 -17.24 -19.18 4.06
C PRO A 26 -16.71 -19.47 5.47
N TRP A 27 -15.38 -19.45 5.63
CA TRP A 27 -14.75 -19.79 6.91
C TRP A 27 -14.92 -18.72 7.95
N ILE A 28 -14.85 -17.43 7.59
CA ILE A 28 -15.14 -16.37 8.56
C ILE A 28 -16.61 -16.39 9.00
N LYS A 29 -17.55 -16.68 8.08
CA LYS A 29 -18.97 -16.85 8.42
C LYS A 29 -19.18 -18.00 9.40
N TYR A 30 -18.54 -19.14 9.12
CA TYR A 30 -18.53 -20.29 10.01
C TYR A 30 -18.00 -19.90 11.40
N SER A 31 -16.80 -19.33 11.47
CA SER A 31 -16.14 -18.95 12.72
C SER A 31 -16.94 -17.96 13.55
N ARG A 32 -17.61 -16.98 12.93
CA ARG A 32 -18.49 -16.05 13.64
C ARG A 32 -19.74 -16.73 14.20
N SER A 33 -20.28 -17.72 13.49
CA SER A 33 -21.48 -18.45 13.92
C SER A 33 -21.21 -19.48 15.02
N THR A 34 -20.05 -20.12 15.01
CA THR A 34 -19.70 -21.22 15.92
C THR A 34 -18.75 -20.80 17.04
N GLY A 35 -18.00 -19.71 16.86
CA GLY A 35 -16.87 -19.33 17.70
C GLY A 35 -15.60 -20.12 17.42
N ASP A 36 -15.59 -21.03 16.44
CA ASP A 36 -14.42 -21.84 16.07
C ASP A 36 -13.64 -21.22 14.92
N TYR A 37 -12.43 -20.74 15.22
CA TYR A 37 -11.53 -20.09 14.27
C TYR A 37 -10.45 -21.03 13.70
N SER A 38 -10.41 -22.30 14.12
CA SER A 38 -9.31 -23.23 13.79
C SER A 38 -9.04 -23.40 12.29
N ILE A 39 -10.10 -23.58 11.50
CA ILE A 39 -9.99 -23.71 10.04
C ILE A 39 -9.48 -22.40 9.43
N LEU A 40 -10.04 -21.26 9.85
CA LEU A 40 -9.60 -19.96 9.35
C LEU A 40 -8.12 -19.71 9.68
N GLU A 41 -7.70 -20.01 10.91
CA GLU A 41 -6.32 -19.88 11.36
C GLU A 41 -5.36 -20.71 10.52
N GLU A 42 -5.72 -21.95 10.17
CA GLU A 42 -4.94 -22.80 9.27
C GLU A 42 -4.77 -22.17 7.87
N TYR A 43 -5.84 -21.59 7.31
CA TYR A 43 -5.76 -20.85 6.03
C TYR A 43 -4.89 -19.59 6.15
N LEU A 44 -4.94 -18.88 7.29
CA LEU A 44 -4.05 -17.74 7.53
C LEU A 44 -2.59 -18.21 7.58
N ASP A 45 -2.32 -19.35 8.22
CA ASP A 45 -0.98 -19.86 8.44
C ASP A 45 -0.32 -20.54 7.25
N THR A 46 -1.12 -21.02 6.30
CA THR A 46 -0.66 -21.70 5.10
C THR A 46 -0.84 -20.81 3.87
N VAL A 47 -2.08 -20.55 3.47
CA VAL A 47 -2.39 -19.86 2.22
C VAL A 47 -2.04 -18.38 2.32
N VAL A 48 -2.54 -17.65 3.30
CA VAL A 48 -2.28 -16.19 3.41
C VAL A 48 -0.79 -15.93 3.69
N LYS A 49 -0.14 -16.77 4.50
CA LYS A 49 1.29 -16.64 4.80
C LYS A 49 2.17 -16.63 3.54
N SER A 50 1.77 -17.32 2.47
CA SER A 50 2.51 -17.32 1.18
C SER A 50 2.55 -15.96 0.47
N PHE A 51 1.66 -15.03 0.84
CA PHE A 51 1.62 -13.67 0.33
C PHE A 51 2.47 -12.69 1.14
N LEU A 52 3.06 -13.12 2.26
CA LEU A 52 3.75 -12.27 3.21
C LEU A 52 5.27 -12.44 3.13
N TYR A 53 6.00 -11.33 3.27
CA TYR A 53 7.44 -11.41 3.49
C TYR A 53 7.75 -12.09 4.82
N ASN A 54 8.67 -13.06 4.75
CA ASN A 54 9.21 -13.75 5.93
C ASN A 54 8.11 -14.30 6.85
N GLY A 55 7.02 -14.79 6.26
CA GLY A 55 5.87 -15.35 6.97
C GLY A 55 5.14 -14.36 7.89
N GLY A 56 5.12 -13.08 7.53
CA GLY A 56 4.46 -12.01 8.30
C GLY A 56 5.39 -11.18 9.18
N LYS A 57 6.70 -11.50 9.21
CA LYS A 57 7.70 -10.72 9.97
C LYS A 57 8.06 -9.39 9.31
N GLY A 58 7.70 -9.22 8.04
CA GLY A 58 7.98 -8.04 7.24
C GLY A 58 9.36 -8.05 6.57
N LYS A 59 9.56 -7.07 5.70
CA LYS A 59 10.81 -6.79 4.98
C LYS A 59 10.98 -5.29 4.86
N LEU A 60 12.21 -4.81 5.04
CA LEU A 60 12.59 -3.44 4.71
C LEU A 60 12.71 -3.32 3.19
N VAL A 61 11.83 -2.53 2.59
CA VAL A 61 11.79 -2.22 1.17
C VAL A 61 12.33 -0.80 0.96
N SER A 62 13.25 -0.64 0.00
CA SER A 62 13.80 0.67 -0.34
C SER A 62 12.69 1.60 -0.84
N ILE A 63 12.69 2.84 -0.36
CA ILE A 63 11.77 3.87 -0.87
C ILE A 63 11.97 4.08 -2.36
N SER A 64 13.21 4.04 -2.85
CA SER A 64 13.49 4.17 -4.28
C SER A 64 12.78 3.09 -5.12
N VAL A 65 12.61 1.88 -4.59
CA VAL A 65 11.87 0.80 -5.27
C VAL A 65 10.38 1.14 -5.37
N LEU A 66 9.79 1.60 -4.25
CA LEU A 66 8.37 1.99 -4.21
C LEU A 66 8.09 3.19 -5.10
N VAL A 67 8.95 4.21 -5.06
CA VAL A 67 8.85 5.41 -5.90
C VAL A 67 9.01 5.06 -7.38
N LYS A 68 9.97 4.19 -7.75
CA LYS A 68 10.10 3.72 -9.14
C LYS A 68 8.85 2.98 -9.62
N ARG A 69 8.27 2.11 -8.79
CA ARG A 69 7.01 1.40 -9.11
C ARG A 69 5.87 2.39 -9.35
N ARG A 70 5.71 3.36 -8.47
CA ARG A 70 4.73 4.44 -8.58
C ARG A 70 4.92 5.28 -9.85
N ASN A 71 6.16 5.71 -10.12
CA ASN A 71 6.52 6.46 -11.33
C ASN A 71 6.19 5.69 -12.60
N LYS A 72 6.49 4.39 -12.64
CA LYS A 72 6.16 3.53 -13.79
C LYS A 72 4.65 3.53 -14.06
N GLN A 73 3.82 3.45 -13.02
CA GLN A 73 2.37 3.52 -13.16
C GLN A 73 1.91 4.89 -13.67
N ARG A 74 2.43 5.98 -13.10
CA ARG A 74 2.13 7.36 -13.56
C ARG A 74 2.48 7.54 -15.04
N ASN A 75 3.66 7.09 -15.46
CA ASN A 75 4.10 7.16 -16.85
C ASN A 75 3.19 6.35 -17.78
N ALA A 76 2.75 5.17 -17.36
CA ALA A 76 1.79 4.36 -18.11
C ALA A 76 0.44 5.08 -18.26
N GLN A 77 -0.08 5.70 -17.19
CA GLN A 77 -1.32 6.48 -17.20
C GLN A 77 -1.20 7.70 -18.14
N LEU A 78 -0.12 8.49 -18.02
CA LEU A 78 0.14 9.64 -18.88
C LEU A 78 0.34 9.25 -20.35
N GLY A 79 1.04 8.15 -20.61
CA GLY A 79 1.20 7.59 -21.96
C GLY A 79 -0.11 7.11 -22.58
N ALA A 80 -0.99 6.48 -21.79
CA ALA A 80 -2.34 6.11 -22.24
C ALA A 80 -3.21 7.34 -22.57
N LEU A 81 -3.15 8.39 -21.73
CA LEU A 81 -3.84 9.66 -21.99
C LEU A 81 -3.35 10.35 -23.27
N ARG A 82 -2.03 10.33 -23.53
CA ARG A 82 -1.42 10.89 -24.76
C ARG A 82 -1.88 10.17 -26.02
N ARG A 83 -1.92 8.84 -26.00
CA ARG A 83 -2.45 8.03 -27.11
C ARG A 83 -3.90 8.40 -27.44
N LYS A 84 -4.69 8.81 -26.45
CA LYS A 84 -6.06 9.28 -26.63
C LYS A 84 -6.19 10.75 -27.09
N LYS A 85 -5.21 11.62 -26.80
CA LYS A 85 -5.31 13.08 -27.05
C LYS A 85 -4.38 13.66 -28.13
N GLY A 86 -3.46 12.86 -28.70
CA GLY A 86 -2.69 13.25 -29.89
C GLY A 86 -2.06 14.65 -29.86
N ARG A 87 -1.22 14.98 -28.86
CA ARG A 87 -0.21 16.08 -28.86
C ARG A 87 0.47 16.26 -27.47
N GLY A 88 1.76 16.60 -27.46
CA GLY A 88 2.41 17.43 -26.41
C GLY A 88 3.42 16.74 -25.45
N LYS A 89 4.63 17.32 -25.36
CA LYS A 89 5.85 16.86 -24.66
C LYS A 89 5.70 16.68 -23.14
N SER A 90 6.41 15.72 -22.54
CA SER A 90 6.47 15.56 -21.07
C SER A 90 7.49 16.53 -20.49
N GLY A 91 7.24 17.02 -19.27
CA GLY A 91 8.33 17.51 -18.43
C GLY A 91 9.38 16.42 -18.22
N PRO A 92 10.65 16.78 -17.95
CA PRO A 92 11.75 15.83 -17.89
C PRO A 92 11.59 14.87 -16.70
N ASN A 93 11.46 13.57 -16.98
CA ASN A 93 11.57 12.52 -15.97
C ASN A 93 13.06 12.20 -15.76
N ILE A 94 13.67 12.79 -14.74
CA ILE A 94 15.10 12.63 -14.40
C ILE A 94 15.47 11.17 -14.04
N LEU A 95 14.47 10.29 -13.83
CA LEU A 95 14.67 8.96 -13.27
C LEU A 95 14.71 7.82 -14.29
N ASP A 96 14.39 8.08 -15.56
CA ASP A 96 14.42 7.05 -16.62
C ASP A 96 15.86 6.59 -16.95
N ASP A 97 16.89 7.34 -16.52
CA ASP A 97 18.30 7.10 -16.86
C ASP A 97 19.13 6.37 -15.77
N ILE A 98 18.55 5.98 -14.62
CA ILE A 98 19.32 5.42 -13.48
C ILE A 98 19.18 3.89 -13.39
N ASN A 99 20.14 3.17 -13.98
CA ASN A 99 20.29 1.71 -13.87
C ASN A 99 21.17 1.33 -12.64
N GLN A 100 20.64 0.53 -11.71
CA GLN A 100 21.26 0.26 -10.39
C GLN A 100 21.19 -1.21 -9.94
N ASP A 101 21.08 -2.16 -10.87
CA ASP A 101 21.11 -3.59 -10.56
C ASP A 101 22.51 -4.03 -10.14
N ARG A 102 22.88 -3.87 -8.85
CA ARG A 102 24.10 -4.49 -8.28
C ARG A 102 24.30 -4.37 -6.75
N LEU A 103 23.32 -4.68 -5.90
CA LEU A 103 23.61 -4.88 -4.47
C LEU A 103 22.77 -6.01 -3.84
N GLY A 104 23.46 -6.97 -3.21
CA GLY A 104 22.85 -8.06 -2.45
C GLY A 104 22.35 -7.62 -1.07
N ALA A 105 21.37 -8.33 -0.53
CA ALA A 105 20.63 -7.95 0.69
C ALA A 105 21.48 -7.81 1.96
N ASP A 106 22.61 -8.51 2.04
CA ASP A 106 23.48 -8.53 3.24
C ASP A 106 24.50 -7.37 3.25
N ASP A 107 25.00 -6.99 2.06
CA ASP A 107 25.84 -5.79 1.87
C ASP A 107 25.02 -4.51 2.05
N PHE A 108 23.73 -4.58 1.77
CA PHE A 108 22.78 -3.49 1.95
C PHE A 108 22.57 -3.10 3.42
N LEU A 109 22.44 -4.09 4.31
CA LEU A 109 22.26 -3.86 5.75
C LEU A 109 23.51 -3.24 6.39
N LYS A 110 24.71 -3.61 5.90
CA LYS A 110 25.98 -3.00 6.30
C LYS A 110 26.10 -1.57 5.78
N ALA A 111 25.66 -1.30 4.55
CA ALA A 111 25.62 0.04 3.98
C ALA A 111 24.64 0.97 4.71
N LEU A 112 23.48 0.47 5.17
CA LEU A 112 22.54 1.25 6.02
C LEU A 112 23.22 1.81 7.26
N LYS A 113 23.92 0.95 8.01
CA LYS A 113 24.60 1.34 9.27
C LYS A 113 25.64 2.43 9.08
N ILE A 114 26.26 2.48 7.89
CA ILE A 114 27.28 3.48 7.54
C ILE A 114 26.62 4.79 7.09
N LEU A 115 25.42 4.72 6.48
CA LEU A 115 24.71 5.87 5.92
C LEU A 115 23.73 6.56 6.90
N ASP A 116 23.41 5.94 8.04
CA ASP A 116 22.54 6.52 9.07
C ASP A 116 23.19 7.68 9.86
N GLY A 117 24.41 8.11 9.50
CA GLY A 117 25.07 9.29 10.02
C GLY A 117 25.11 10.43 9.00
N PHE A 118 24.43 11.54 9.32
CA PHE A 118 24.33 12.83 8.59
C PHE A 118 23.12 13.00 7.67
N SER A 119 22.12 13.74 8.17
CA SER A 119 21.20 14.55 7.36
C SER A 119 21.28 15.99 7.86
N ALA A 120 21.61 16.93 6.96
CA ALA A 120 21.88 18.34 7.25
C ALA A 120 20.63 19.19 7.60
N CYS A 121 19.48 18.57 7.87
CA CYS A 121 18.20 19.30 8.06
C CYS A 121 17.30 18.73 9.18
N GLY A 122 17.83 17.94 10.12
CA GLY A 122 17.10 17.51 11.32
C GLY A 122 15.87 16.58 11.11
N GLN A 123 15.42 16.36 9.88
CA GLN A 123 14.42 15.35 9.53
C GLN A 123 15.11 14.02 9.25
N LYS A 124 14.71 12.95 9.95
CA LYS A 124 15.14 11.58 9.64
C LYS A 124 14.63 11.21 8.25
N VAL A 125 15.51 11.20 7.26
CA VAL A 125 15.21 10.63 5.95
C VAL A 125 15.25 9.11 6.11
N PHE A 126 14.08 8.52 6.30
CA PHE A 126 13.96 7.06 6.21
C PHE A 126 14.27 6.69 4.77
N LYS A 127 15.17 5.73 4.54
CA LYS A 127 15.46 5.17 3.20
C LYS A 127 14.63 3.92 2.89
N TYR A 128 13.92 3.44 3.91
CA TYR A 128 13.24 2.15 3.92
C TYR A 128 11.85 2.27 4.54
N ARG A 129 10.93 1.47 4.01
CA ARG A 129 9.64 1.19 4.63
C ARG A 129 9.59 -0.30 4.97
N GLU A 130 9.16 -0.62 6.18
CA GLU A 130 8.80 -2.00 6.52
C GLU A 130 7.43 -2.33 5.90
N LEU A 131 7.37 -3.39 5.09
CA LEU A 131 6.14 -3.93 4.53
C LEU A 131 6.01 -5.41 4.88
N VAL A 132 4.81 -5.85 5.23
CA VAL A 132 4.49 -7.22 5.59
C VAL A 132 4.04 -8.02 4.39
N TRP A 133 3.09 -7.49 3.62
CA TRP A 133 2.63 -8.16 2.42
C TRP A 133 3.67 -8.01 1.30
N ASP A 134 3.79 -8.98 0.42
CA ASP A 134 4.71 -8.96 -0.72
C ASP A 134 4.26 -7.94 -1.79
N ILE A 135 5.14 -7.01 -2.17
CA ILE A 135 4.82 -5.93 -3.12
C ILE A 135 4.43 -6.46 -4.50
N GLU A 136 4.85 -7.67 -4.87
CA GLU A 136 4.48 -8.31 -6.13
C GLU A 136 3.15 -9.07 -6.06
N GLN A 137 2.61 -9.29 -4.86
CA GLN A 137 1.33 -9.99 -4.65
C GLN A 137 0.21 -9.04 -4.24
N ARG A 138 0.24 -7.80 -4.73
CA ARG A 138 -0.76 -6.76 -4.44
C ARG A 138 -1.95 -6.83 -5.40
N GLY A 139 -3.05 -6.22 -4.99
CA GLY A 139 -4.18 -5.95 -5.88
C GLY A 139 -3.89 -4.83 -6.88
N ARG A 140 -4.87 -4.55 -7.76
CA ARG A 140 -4.74 -3.57 -8.85
C ARG A 140 -4.50 -2.14 -8.35
N MET A 141 -5.00 -1.80 -7.17
CA MET A 141 -4.79 -0.50 -6.51
C MET A 141 -3.58 -0.52 -5.58
N GLY A 142 -2.77 -1.59 -5.57
CA GLY A 142 -1.64 -1.74 -4.66
C GLY A 142 -2.04 -2.13 -3.23
N GLU A 143 -3.28 -2.58 -3.05
CA GLU A 143 -3.88 -3.04 -1.80
C GLU A 143 -3.45 -4.47 -1.42
N ASN A 144 -3.69 -4.84 -0.17
CA ASN A 144 -3.45 -6.18 0.37
C ASN A 144 -4.77 -6.73 0.95
N LEU A 145 -4.76 -7.93 1.51
CA LEU A 145 -5.99 -8.56 2.04
C LEU A 145 -6.66 -7.73 3.14
N LEU A 146 -5.90 -7.16 4.08
CA LEU A 146 -6.46 -6.33 5.15
C LEU A 146 -7.21 -5.13 4.56
N HIS A 147 -6.62 -4.46 3.57
CA HIS A 147 -7.25 -3.34 2.89
C HIS A 147 -8.56 -3.73 2.17
N ILE A 148 -8.63 -4.93 1.57
CA ILE A 148 -9.86 -5.44 0.92
C ILE A 148 -10.95 -5.68 1.97
N CYS A 149 -10.62 -6.29 3.11
CA CYS A 149 -11.58 -6.48 4.19
C CYS A 149 -12.17 -5.15 4.67
N LEU A 150 -11.31 -4.15 4.90
CA LEU A 150 -11.73 -2.82 5.33
C LEU A 150 -12.51 -2.07 4.25
N LEU A 151 -12.26 -2.32 2.97
CA LEU A 151 -13.03 -1.71 1.88
C LEU A 151 -14.49 -2.19 1.88
N HIS A 152 -14.72 -3.46 2.18
CA HIS A 152 -16.07 -4.05 2.23
C HIS A 152 -16.84 -3.64 3.48
N ASN A 153 -16.15 -3.48 4.62
CA ASN A 153 -16.72 -3.00 5.88
C ASN A 153 -17.98 -3.74 6.35
N THR A 154 -18.06 -5.05 6.08
CA THR A 154 -19.13 -5.90 6.62
C THR A 154 -18.70 -6.53 7.93
N ALA A 155 -19.65 -7.00 8.74
CA ALA A 155 -19.33 -7.63 10.03
C ALA A 155 -18.41 -8.87 9.88
N ASP A 156 -18.58 -9.64 8.80
CA ASP A 156 -17.67 -10.75 8.47
C ASP A 156 -16.26 -10.24 8.13
N MET A 157 -16.17 -9.25 7.26
CA MET A 157 -14.86 -8.73 6.81
C MET A 157 -14.12 -7.97 7.92
N ASN A 158 -14.83 -7.27 8.80
CA ASN A 158 -14.23 -6.60 9.94
C ASN A 158 -13.69 -7.61 10.97
N GLU A 159 -14.38 -8.75 11.16
CA GLU A 159 -13.84 -9.83 11.99
C GLU A 159 -12.61 -10.47 11.33
N LEU A 160 -12.66 -10.76 10.03
CA LEU A 160 -11.49 -11.26 9.30
C LEU A 160 -10.29 -10.30 9.38
N ALA A 161 -10.53 -9.00 9.26
CA ALA A 161 -9.50 -7.96 9.43
C ALA A 161 -8.85 -8.03 10.83
N LYS A 162 -9.66 -8.17 11.90
CA LYS A 162 -9.16 -8.34 13.27
C LYS A 162 -8.31 -9.62 13.40
N GLN A 163 -8.75 -10.74 12.84
CA GLN A 163 -8.00 -12.00 12.84
C GLN A 163 -6.65 -11.87 12.12
N ILE A 164 -6.64 -11.23 10.94
CA ILE A 164 -5.41 -10.96 10.18
C ILE A 164 -4.43 -10.10 10.99
N VAL A 165 -4.89 -9.01 11.60
CA VAL A 165 -4.02 -8.13 12.41
C VAL A 165 -3.54 -8.85 13.67
N ASN A 166 -4.37 -9.67 14.31
CA ASN A 166 -3.94 -10.48 15.45
C ASN A 166 -2.84 -11.48 15.06
N ARG A 167 -2.97 -12.12 13.89
CA ARG A 167 -2.00 -13.10 13.40
C ARG A 167 -0.71 -12.47 12.87
N PHE A 168 -0.82 -11.32 12.19
CA PHE A 168 0.30 -10.64 11.54
C PHE A 168 0.39 -9.16 12.00
N PRO A 169 0.77 -8.86 13.25
CA PRO A 169 0.57 -7.53 13.86
C PRO A 169 1.15 -6.35 13.08
N LYS A 170 2.30 -6.52 12.43
CA LYS A 170 2.97 -5.44 11.68
C LYS A 170 2.17 -4.98 10.45
N ILE A 171 1.23 -5.78 9.94
CA ILE A 171 0.44 -5.45 8.74
C ILE A 171 -0.46 -4.24 8.96
N VAL A 172 -0.70 -3.86 10.22
CA VAL A 172 -1.47 -2.67 10.60
C VAL A 172 -0.93 -1.38 9.96
N ASN A 173 0.36 -1.35 9.61
CA ASN A 173 1.05 -0.21 9.00
C ASN A 173 1.44 -0.45 7.52
N ASP A 174 0.98 -1.53 6.90
CA ASP A 174 1.08 -1.66 5.44
C ASP A 174 0.26 -0.54 4.78
N ILE A 175 0.65 -0.19 3.56
CA ILE A 175 -0.02 0.86 2.77
C ILE A 175 -0.38 0.33 1.39
N PHE A 176 -1.33 1.01 0.74
CA PHE A 176 -1.49 0.95 -0.70
C PHE A 176 -0.22 1.49 -1.37
N ILE A 177 0.19 0.85 -2.48
CA ILE A 177 1.43 1.19 -3.20
C ILE A 177 1.23 1.61 -4.66
N SER A 178 -0.02 1.82 -5.10
CA SER A 178 -0.29 2.37 -6.45
C SER A 178 -0.09 3.88 -6.51
N GLU A 179 0.04 4.45 -7.71
CA GLU A 179 0.11 5.90 -7.91
C GLU A 179 -1.10 6.64 -7.34
N ASP A 180 -2.29 6.10 -7.54
CA ASP A 180 -3.52 6.80 -7.15
C ASP A 180 -3.73 6.76 -5.64
N TYR A 181 -3.38 5.64 -4.98
CA TYR A 181 -3.69 5.41 -3.58
C TYR A 181 -2.47 5.33 -2.65
N TYR A 182 -1.28 5.69 -3.13
CA TYR A 182 -0.03 5.54 -2.38
C TYR A 182 -0.12 6.07 -0.95
N GLY A 183 0.24 5.25 0.05
CA GLY A 183 0.26 5.67 1.45
C GLY A 183 -1.08 5.58 2.18
N LEU A 184 -2.18 5.21 1.50
CA LEU A 184 -3.44 4.90 2.16
C LEU A 184 -3.22 3.70 3.09
N SER A 185 -3.54 3.85 4.37
CA SER A 185 -3.31 2.82 5.40
C SER A 185 -4.63 2.25 5.93
N PRO A 186 -4.60 1.12 6.66
CA PRO A 186 -5.78 0.56 7.34
C PRO A 186 -6.48 1.59 8.23
N LEU A 187 -5.71 2.42 8.94
CA LEU A 187 -6.26 3.45 9.82
C LEU A 187 -7.04 4.51 9.04
N HIS A 188 -6.54 4.94 7.87
CA HIS A 188 -7.29 5.87 7.00
C HIS A 188 -8.63 5.26 6.56
N GLN A 189 -8.63 3.98 6.15
CA GLN A 189 -9.88 3.29 5.74
C GLN A 189 -10.88 3.20 6.89
N ALA A 190 -10.44 2.82 8.09
CA ALA A 190 -11.31 2.75 9.26
C ALA A 190 -11.94 4.11 9.60
N ILE A 191 -11.19 5.21 9.47
CA ILE A 191 -11.71 6.57 9.64
C ILE A 191 -12.74 6.92 8.57
N VAL A 192 -12.45 6.63 7.30
CA VAL A 192 -13.37 6.87 6.18
C VAL A 192 -14.67 6.07 6.32
N ASN A 193 -14.59 4.86 6.88
CA ASN A 193 -15.73 4.01 7.16
C ASN A 193 -16.56 4.46 8.37
N GLU A 194 -16.12 5.49 9.10
CA GLU A 194 -16.71 5.94 10.36
C GLU A 194 -16.80 4.82 11.42
N ASP A 195 -15.92 3.82 11.33
CA ASP A 195 -15.87 2.67 12.24
C ASP A 195 -14.94 2.96 13.43
N VAL A 196 -15.50 3.60 14.46
CA VAL A 196 -14.77 3.97 15.69
C VAL A 196 -14.19 2.74 16.40
N GLU A 197 -14.86 1.58 16.35
CA GLU A 197 -14.37 0.36 16.99
C GLU A 197 -13.12 -0.16 16.28
N MET A 198 -13.12 -0.18 14.95
CA MET A 198 -11.96 -0.56 14.16
C MET A 198 -10.82 0.46 14.30
N VAL A 199 -11.11 1.76 14.33
CA VAL A 199 -10.10 2.81 14.62
C VAL A 199 -9.43 2.53 15.96
N TYR A 200 -10.21 2.30 17.01
CA TYR A 200 -9.68 1.98 18.34
C TYR A 200 -8.83 0.70 18.32
N PHE A 201 -9.32 -0.36 17.66
CA PHE A 201 -8.60 -1.62 17.53
C PHE A 201 -7.26 -1.45 16.82
N LEU A 202 -7.22 -0.78 15.67
CA LEU A 202 -6.00 -0.56 14.89
C LEU A 202 -4.99 0.28 15.69
N CYS A 203 -5.43 1.35 16.35
CA CYS A 203 -4.59 2.15 17.24
C CYS A 203 -4.00 1.31 18.38
N LYS A 204 -4.80 0.45 19.02
CA LYS A 204 -4.31 -0.49 20.05
C LYS A 204 -3.30 -1.49 19.51
N LYS A 205 -3.35 -1.81 18.22
CA LYS A 205 -2.40 -2.69 17.54
C LYS A 205 -1.17 -1.97 16.98
N GLY A 206 -1.01 -0.68 17.24
CA GLY A 206 0.17 0.08 16.86
C GLY A 206 0.10 0.70 15.47
N ALA A 207 -1.12 1.01 14.98
CA ALA A 207 -1.29 1.84 13.80
C ALA A 207 -0.60 3.20 13.99
N ASP A 208 0.18 3.63 13.00
CA ASP A 208 0.85 4.93 12.99
C ASP A 208 -0.16 6.04 12.65
N VAL A 209 -0.48 6.86 13.65
CA VAL A 209 -1.39 8.02 13.51
C VAL A 209 -0.80 9.16 12.70
N HIS A 210 0.51 9.14 12.42
CA HIS A 210 1.20 10.10 11.58
C HIS A 210 1.46 9.57 10.16
N GLN A 211 1.01 8.36 9.84
CA GLN A 211 1.14 7.78 8.50
C GLN A 211 0.42 8.69 7.51
N ARG A 212 1.15 9.16 6.49
CA ARG A 212 0.62 10.08 5.49
C ARG A 212 0.21 9.32 4.23
N CYS A 213 -0.80 9.86 3.56
CA CYS A 213 -1.30 9.38 2.29
C CYS A 213 -0.90 10.35 1.17
N TYR A 214 -0.17 9.87 0.16
CA TYR A 214 0.43 10.67 -0.90
C TYR A 214 -0.07 10.30 -2.30
N GLY A 215 -1.10 9.49 -2.42
CA GLY A 215 -1.64 9.08 -3.71
C GLY A 215 -2.12 10.27 -4.54
N SER A 216 -2.04 10.15 -5.87
CA SER A 216 -2.49 11.19 -6.80
C SER A 216 -3.97 11.56 -6.57
N PHE A 217 -4.79 10.59 -6.13
CA PHE A 217 -6.20 10.77 -5.81
C PHE A 217 -6.41 11.78 -4.67
N PHE A 218 -5.50 11.80 -3.69
CA PHE A 218 -5.57 12.65 -2.50
C PHE A 218 -4.88 14.01 -2.66
N CYS A 219 -4.29 14.28 -3.83
CA CYS A 219 -3.67 15.55 -4.13
C CYS A 219 -4.74 16.59 -4.51
N ALA A 220 -4.56 17.84 -4.10
CA ALA A 220 -5.43 18.94 -4.56
C ALA A 220 -5.33 19.11 -6.08
N ASP A 221 -6.48 19.28 -6.76
CA ASP A 221 -6.57 19.27 -8.22
C ASP A 221 -5.70 20.33 -8.90
N ASP A 222 -5.59 21.51 -8.29
CA ASP A 222 -4.79 22.63 -8.78
C ASP A 222 -3.28 22.44 -8.60
N GLN A 223 -2.86 21.54 -7.71
CA GLN A 223 -1.46 21.20 -7.45
C GLN A 223 -1.02 19.92 -8.17
N LYS A 224 -1.95 19.05 -8.61
CA LYS A 224 -1.66 17.75 -9.27
C LYS A 224 -0.65 17.85 -10.41
N ALA A 225 -0.73 18.89 -11.23
CA ALA A 225 0.16 19.07 -12.38
C ALA A 225 1.63 19.38 -12.01
N SER A 226 1.87 19.84 -10.78
CA SER A 226 3.22 20.15 -10.27
C SER A 226 3.90 19.00 -9.53
N ARG A 227 3.17 17.90 -9.34
CA ARG A 227 3.60 16.73 -8.57
C ARG A 227 4.85 16.11 -9.19
N THR A 228 5.90 16.03 -8.39
CA THR A 228 7.15 15.35 -8.74
C THR A 228 7.56 14.37 -7.65
N ASP A 229 8.28 13.32 -8.05
CA ASP A 229 8.76 12.27 -7.17
C ASP A 229 10.27 12.41 -6.93
N SER A 230 10.71 12.07 -5.73
CA SER A 230 12.11 11.94 -5.34
C SER A 230 12.44 10.49 -5.00
N LEU A 231 13.64 10.01 -5.34
CA LEU A 231 14.10 8.68 -4.91
C LEU A 231 14.51 8.66 -3.42
N GLU A 232 14.64 9.82 -2.80
CA GLU A 232 15.13 9.97 -1.43
C GLU A 232 14.01 9.92 -0.38
N HIS A 233 12.76 10.18 -0.79
CA HIS A 233 11.61 10.20 0.12
C HIS A 233 10.30 9.77 -0.54
N GLU A 234 9.32 9.38 0.29
CA GLU A 234 8.02 8.88 -0.20
C GLU A 234 7.00 9.97 -0.51
N TRP A 235 7.07 11.12 0.19
CA TRP A 235 6.17 12.24 -0.08
C TRP A 235 6.43 12.79 -1.48
N VAL A 236 5.41 13.44 -2.04
CA VAL A 236 5.52 14.10 -3.33
C VAL A 236 5.87 15.56 -3.16
N ASP A 237 6.72 16.07 -4.04
CA ASP A 237 7.05 17.48 -4.09
C ASP A 237 5.99 18.20 -4.92
N LEU A 238 5.46 19.28 -4.35
CA LEU A 238 4.37 20.07 -4.91
C LEU A 238 4.74 21.56 -4.86
N VAL A 239 4.12 22.36 -5.73
CA VAL A 239 4.13 23.81 -5.52
C VAL A 239 3.43 24.15 -4.20
N HIS A 240 4.01 25.07 -3.44
CA HIS A 240 3.50 25.46 -2.13
C HIS A 240 2.18 26.25 -2.20
N ASN A 241 1.93 26.91 -3.34
CA ASN A 241 0.77 27.77 -3.53
C ASN A 241 -0.40 26.99 -4.14
N THR A 242 -1.56 27.09 -3.50
CA THR A 242 -2.84 26.65 -4.05
C THR A 242 -3.62 27.85 -4.62
N ARG A 243 -4.48 27.59 -5.60
CA ARG A 243 -5.50 28.53 -6.10
C ARG A 243 -6.86 28.31 -5.43
N TYR A 244 -6.93 27.45 -4.41
CA TYR A 244 -8.13 27.28 -3.58
C TYR A 244 -8.46 28.59 -2.87
N THR A 245 -9.72 29.02 -2.97
CA THR A 245 -10.16 30.34 -2.49
C THR A 245 -10.95 30.30 -1.17
N GLY A 246 -11.22 29.10 -0.63
CA GLY A 246 -12.11 28.89 0.51
C GLY A 246 -13.47 28.37 0.08
#